data_AF-A0A6G1IJF5-F1
#
_entry.id   AF-A0A6G1IJF5-F1
#
_cell.length_a   1.000
_cell.length_b   1.000
_cell.length_c   1.000
_cell.angle_alpha   90.00
_cell.angle_beta   90.00
_cell.angle_gamma   90.00
#
_symmetry.space_group_name_H-M   'P 1'
#
loop_
_entity.id
_entity.type
_entity.pdbx_description
1 polymer ?
#
loop_
_entity_poly.entity_id
_entity_poly.type
_entity_poly.pdbx_seq_one_letter_code
_entity_poly.pdbx_strand_id
1 'polypeptide(L)'
;MDPLSVTASIIAILQLSSKVVGYLTNVKDALRESTTCAVEVSNLHSLLLNLRFHLEEGNANTLWHTAVQALAVENGPLDQFKQALETLQTKMTDRGRRKKARDMLM
;
A
#
# COMPACT_ATOMS: atom_id res chain seq x y z
N MET A 1 -5.76 16.79 -10.03
CA MET A 1 -4.58 16.05 -10.49
C MET A 1 -4.77 15.67 -11.94
N ASP A 2 -3.72 15.74 -12.75
CA ASP A 2 -3.73 15.18 -14.10
C ASP A 2 -3.70 13.62 -14.07
N PRO A 3 -4.11 12.94 -15.16
CA PRO A 3 -4.18 11.48 -15.21
C PRO A 3 -2.87 10.75 -14.90
N LEU A 4 -1.71 11.33 -15.28
CA LEU A 4 -0.39 10.71 -15.03
C LEU A 4 -0.07 10.71 -13.54
N SER A 5 -0.46 11.78 -12.84
CA SER A 5 -0.29 11.90 -11.38
C SER A 5 -1.06 10.83 -10.60
N VAL A 6 -2.26 10.45 -11.07
CA VAL A 6 -3.07 9.39 -10.46
C VAL A 6 -2.43 8.01 -10.63
N THR A 7 -2.01 7.68 -11.85
CA THR A 7 -1.32 6.41 -12.14
C THR A 7 -0.03 6.29 -11.34
N ALA A 8 0.76 7.37 -11.23
CA ALA A 8 1.97 7.38 -10.41
C ALA A 8 1.68 7.13 -8.92
N SER A 9 0.61 7.74 -8.38
CA SER A 9 0.17 7.50 -7.00
C SER A 9 -0.19 6.04 -6.75
N ILE A 10 -0.96 5.43 -7.67
CA ILE A 10 -1.32 4.00 -7.60
C ILE A 10 -0.07 3.11 -7.62
N ILE A 11 0.90 3.38 -8.51
CA ILE A 11 2.15 2.62 -8.58
C ILE A 11 2.94 2.71 -7.26
N ALA A 12 3.05 3.90 -6.69
CA ALA A 12 3.74 4.10 -5.42
C ALA A 12 3.10 3.28 -4.28
N ILE A 13 1.76 3.28 -4.23
CA ILE A 13 1.00 2.49 -3.25
C ILE A 13 1.19 0.99 -3.48
N LEU A 14 1.16 0.52 -4.73
CA LEU A 14 1.40 -0.90 -5.07
C LEU A 14 2.75 -1.38 -4.54
N GLN A 15 3.82 -0.61 -4.80
CA GLN A 15 5.16 -0.93 -4.32
C GLN A 15 5.24 -0.95 -2.78
N LEU A 16 4.56 -0.01 -2.12
CA LEU A 16 4.56 0.07 -0.67
C LEU A 16 3.77 -1.09 -0.04
N SER A 17 2.62 -1.44 -0.58
CA SER A 17 1.81 -2.60 -0.17
C SER A 17 2.61 -3.90 -0.24
N SER A 18 3.33 -4.15 -1.34
CA SER A 18 4.16 -5.36 -1.48
C SER A 18 5.23 -5.46 -0.40
N LYS A 19 5.88 -4.33 -0.05
CA LYS A 19 6.85 -4.30 1.06
C LYS A 19 6.19 -4.62 2.40
N VAL A 20 5.04 -4.02 2.69
CA VAL A 20 4.29 -4.24 3.94
C VAL A 20 3.84 -5.69 4.07
N VAL A 21 3.29 -6.30 3.02
CA VAL A 21 2.92 -7.73 3.01
C VAL A 21 4.14 -8.62 3.24
N GLY A 22 5.27 -8.31 2.62
CA GLY A 22 6.52 -9.04 2.83
C GLY A 22 6.98 -9.00 4.30
N TYR A 23 6.82 -7.86 4.99
CA TYR A 23 7.10 -7.79 6.42
C TYR A 23 6.10 -8.58 7.26
N LEU A 24 4.80 -8.45 6.99
CA LEU A 24 3.74 -9.11 7.76
C LEU A 24 3.81 -10.63 7.69
N THR A 25 4.27 -11.17 6.56
CA THR A 25 4.38 -12.62 6.33
C THR A 25 5.70 -13.22 6.80
N ASN A 26 6.76 -12.41 6.99
CA ASN A 26 8.08 -12.88 7.44
C ASN A 26 8.24 -12.93 8.98
N VAL A 27 7.20 -12.63 9.75
CA VAL A 27 7.21 -12.75 11.21
C VAL A 27 6.79 -14.17 11.60
N LYS A 28 7.73 -14.99 12.09
CA LYS A 28 7.51 -16.38 12.52
C LYS A 28 6.37 -16.56 13.55
N ASP A 29 6.10 -15.52 14.34
CA ASP A 29 5.00 -15.46 15.33
C ASP A 29 3.98 -14.38 14.94
N ALA A 30 3.57 -14.36 13.66
CA ALA A 30 2.56 -13.42 13.20
C ALA A 30 1.26 -13.61 14.02
N LEU A 31 1.00 -12.64 14.91
CA LEU A 31 -0.27 -12.52 15.61
C LEU A 31 -1.40 -12.59 14.59
N ARG A 32 -2.56 -13.18 14.94
CA ARG A 32 -3.73 -13.31 14.06
C ARG A 32 -4.07 -12.01 13.30
N GLU A 33 -3.90 -10.86 13.96
CA GLU A 33 -4.08 -9.52 13.41
C GLU A 33 -3.10 -9.19 12.26
N SER A 34 -1.85 -9.67 12.32
CA SER A 34 -0.84 -9.53 11.26
C SER A 34 -1.25 -10.28 9.99
N THR A 35 -1.81 -11.47 10.14
CA THR A 35 -2.31 -12.28 9.02
C THR A 35 -3.54 -11.63 8.38
N THR A 36 -4.49 -11.14 9.20
CA THR A 36 -5.65 -10.40 8.68
C THR A 36 -5.22 -9.14 7.94
N CYS A 37 -4.32 -8.34 8.52
CA CYS A 37 -3.78 -7.14 7.88
C CYS A 37 -3.08 -7.47 6.55
N ALA A 38 -2.32 -8.56 6.48
CA ALA A 38 -1.66 -8.99 5.24
C ALA A 38 -2.67 -9.33 4.14
N VAL A 39 -3.77 -10.00 4.50
CA VAL A 39 -4.87 -10.33 3.57
C VAL A 39 -5.55 -9.06 3.06
N GLU A 40 -5.88 -8.13 3.95
CA GLU A 40 -6.51 -6.85 3.57
C GLU A 40 -5.62 -6.03 2.63
N VAL A 41 -4.33 -5.88 2.95
CA VAL A 41 -3.37 -5.18 2.09
C VAL A 41 -3.22 -5.89 0.74
N SER A 42 -3.23 -7.22 0.71
CA SER A 42 -3.14 -8.00 -0.53
C SER A 42 -4.37 -7.85 -1.43
N ASN A 43 -5.56 -7.77 -0.83
CA ASN A 43 -6.81 -7.53 -1.55
C ASN A 43 -6.82 -6.13 -2.17
N LEU A 44 -6.42 -5.11 -1.40
CA LEU A 44 -6.32 -3.73 -1.90
C LEU A 44 -5.23 -3.59 -2.97
N HIS A 45 -4.09 -4.25 -2.80
CA HIS A 45 -3.05 -4.31 -3.83
C HIS A 45 -3.59 -4.91 -5.13
N SER A 46 -4.31 -6.03 -5.05
CA SER A 46 -4.89 -6.67 -6.24
C SER A 46 -5.91 -5.78 -6.94
N LEU A 47 -6.76 -5.09 -6.18
CA LEU A 47 -7.73 -4.14 -6.74
C LEU A 47 -7.04 -2.96 -7.44
N LEU A 48 -6.04 -2.37 -6.81
CA LEU A 48 -5.28 -1.24 -7.38
C LEU A 48 -4.44 -1.66 -8.59
N LEU A 49 -3.96 -2.90 -8.63
CA LEU A 49 -3.21 -3.44 -9.76
C LEU A 49 -4.12 -3.57 -10.99
N ASN A 50 -5.32 -4.11 -10.81
CA ASN A 50 -6.34 -4.16 -11.88
C ASN A 50 -6.73 -2.75 -12.35
N LEU A 51 -6.92 -1.81 -11.42
CA LEU A 51 -7.23 -0.43 -11.75
C LEU A 51 -6.13 0.24 -12.58
N ARG A 52 -4.86 -0.01 -12.25
CA ARG A 52 -3.72 0.48 -13.05
C ARG A 52 -3.78 -0.03 -14.48
N PHE A 53 -4.00 -1.33 -14.69
CA PHE A 53 -4.10 -1.89 -16.04
C PHE A 53 -5.25 -1.26 -16.84
N HIS A 54 -6.40 -1.05 -16.20
CA HIS A 54 -7.51 -0.34 -16.84
C HIS A 54 -7.20 1.12 -17.20
N LEU A 55 -6.39 1.82 -16.39
CA LEU A 55 -5.93 3.17 -16.72
C LEU A 55 -4.94 3.19 -17.89
N GLU A 56 -4.14 2.14 -18.06
CA GLU A 56 -3.19 2.03 -19.17
C GLU A 56 -3.89 1.70 -20.50
N GLU A 57 -4.97 0.91 -20.46
CA GLU A 57 -5.74 0.49 -21.63
C GLU A 57 -6.90 1.45 -21.99
N GLY A 58 -7.34 2.26 -21.03
CA GLY A 58 -8.58 3.03 -21.11
C GLY A 58 -8.47 4.41 -21.76
N ASN A 59 -9.58 4.90 -22.32
CA ASN A 59 -9.69 6.28 -22.78
C ASN A 59 -10.00 7.23 -21.61
N ALA A 60 -9.16 8.24 -21.38
CA ALA A 60 -9.26 9.22 -20.30
C ALA A 60 -10.55 10.06 -20.29
N ASN A 61 -11.33 10.07 -21.38
CA ASN A 61 -12.54 10.88 -21.51
C ASN A 61 -13.84 10.18 -21.06
N THR A 62 -13.74 9.15 -20.24
CA THR A 62 -14.88 8.34 -19.78
C THR A 62 -15.28 8.67 -18.34
N LEU A 63 -16.57 8.56 -18.00
CA LEU A 63 -17.11 8.92 -16.67
C LEU A 63 -16.39 8.22 -15.50
N TRP A 64 -15.91 6.99 -15.71
CA TRP A 64 -15.18 6.25 -14.68
C TRP A 64 -13.81 6.87 -14.40
N HIS A 65 -13.16 7.53 -15.36
CA HIS A 65 -11.88 8.21 -15.16
C HIS A 65 -11.99 9.35 -14.13
N THR A 66 -13.12 10.06 -14.11
CA THR A 66 -13.42 11.08 -13.08
C THR A 66 -13.56 10.44 -11.69
N ALA A 67 -14.19 9.27 -11.60
CA ALA A 67 -14.29 8.54 -10.34
C ALA A 67 -12.92 8.11 -9.81
N VAL A 68 -12.00 7.72 -10.69
CA VAL A 68 -10.61 7.39 -10.30
C VAL A 68 -9.85 8.63 -9.84
N GLN A 69 -10.01 9.77 -10.52
CA GLN A 69 -9.42 11.04 -10.09
C GLN A 69 -9.92 11.47 -8.71
N ALA A 70 -11.18 11.18 -8.36
CA ALA A 70 -11.73 11.44 -7.04
C ALA A 70 -11.05 10.64 -5.92
N LEU A 71 -10.42 9.50 -6.23
CA LEU A 71 -9.62 8.73 -5.26
C LEU A 71 -8.28 9.40 -4.93
N ALA A 72 -7.76 10.21 -5.86
CA ALA A 72 -6.44 10.82 -5.82
C ALA A 72 -6.49 12.32 -5.49
N VAL A 73 -7.62 12.82 -4.96
CA VAL A 73 -7.68 14.17 -4.41
C VAL A 73 -6.76 14.26 -3.18
N GLU A 74 -6.26 15.47 -2.89
CA GLU A 74 -5.41 15.70 -1.73
C GLU A 74 -6.12 15.26 -0.43
N ASN A 75 -5.42 14.49 0.41
CA ASN A 75 -5.97 13.85 1.61
C ASN A 75 -7.13 12.88 1.32
N GLY A 76 -7.28 12.48 0.06
CA GLY A 76 -8.28 11.52 -0.40
C GLY A 76 -7.91 10.08 -0.07
N PRO A 77 -8.72 9.12 -0.57
CA PRO A 77 -8.57 7.70 -0.26
C PRO A 77 -7.17 7.13 -0.53
N LEU A 78 -6.53 7.49 -1.65
CA LEU A 78 -5.20 6.98 -1.99
C LEU A 78 -4.13 7.54 -1.04
N ASP A 79 -4.21 8.82 -0.68
CA ASP A 79 -3.27 9.44 0.26
C ASP A 79 -3.39 8.82 1.65
N GLN A 80 -4.62 8.62 2.13
CA GLN A 80 -4.87 7.98 3.43
C GLN A 80 -4.34 6.55 3.46
N PHE A 81 -4.56 5.78 2.39
CA PHE A 81 -4.04 4.42 2.30
C PHE A 81 -2.51 4.40 2.27
N LYS A 82 -1.89 5.29 1.50
CA LYS A 82 -0.43 5.46 1.49
C LYS A 82 0.11 5.76 2.90
N GLN A 83 -0.46 6.74 3.60
CA GLN A 83 -0.04 7.10 4.96
C GLN A 83 -0.18 5.94 5.95
N ALA A 84 -1.26 5.16 5.84
CA ALA A 84 -1.46 3.97 6.68
C ALA A 84 -0.37 2.91 6.43
N LEU A 85 -0.02 2.67 5.16
CA LEU A 85 1.06 1.75 4.79
C LEU A 85 2.45 2.25 5.24
N GLU A 86 2.73 3.55 5.15
CA GLU A 86 3.98 4.16 5.64
C GLU A 86 4.10 4.03 7.16
N THR A 87 2.98 4.24 7.86
CA THR A 87 2.89 4.04 9.31
C THR A 87 3.16 2.58 9.68
N LEU A 88 2.58 1.62 8.95
CA LEU A 88 2.81 0.19 9.15
C LEU A 88 4.27 -0.19 8.91
N GLN A 89 4.87 0.27 7.80
CA GLN A 89 6.28 0.03 7.47
C GLN A 89 7.21 0.57 8.57
N THR A 90 6.94 1.78 9.06
CA THR A 90 7.74 2.43 10.11
C THR A 90 7.70 1.60 11.40
N LYS A 91 6.51 1.19 11.84
CA LYS A 91 6.33 0.35 13.03
C LYS A 91 7.05 -1.00 12.91
N MET A 92 7.05 -1.60 11.72
CA MET A 92 7.72 -2.89 11.46
C MET A 92 9.25 -2.74 11.44
N THR A 93 9.76 -1.69 10.81
CA THR A 93 11.20 -1.40 10.78
C THR A 93 11.73 -1.13 12.17
N ASP A 94 11.00 -0.36 12.98
CA ASP A 94 11.39 -0.06 14.36
C ASP A 94 11.41 -1.32 15.25
N ARG A 95 10.41 -2.20 15.10
CA ARG A 95 10.42 -3.53 15.75
C ARG A 95 11.66 -4.35 15.36
N GLY A 96 12.01 -4.38 14.08
CA GLY A 96 13.20 -5.07 13.59
C GLY A 96 14.50 -4.52 14.18
N ARG A 97 14.63 -3.18 14.28
CA ARG A 97 15.77 -2.51 14.93
C ARG A 97 15.88 -2.87 16.41
N ARG A 98 14.77 -2.83 17.14
CA ARG A 98 14.72 -3.22 18.57
C ARG A 98 15.15 -4.67 18.79
N LYS A 99 14.70 -5.59 17.92
CA LYS A 99 15.11 -7.00 17.98
C LYS A 99 16.63 -7.15 17.80
N LYS A 100 17.20 -6.53 16.75
CA LYS A 100 18.66 -6.57 16.50
C LYS A 100 19.46 -6.01 17.67
N ALA A 101 19.03 -4.89 18.24
CA ALA A 101 19.70 -4.29 19.40
C ALA A 101 19.67 -5.22 20.63
N ARG A 102 18.56 -5.93 20.86
CA ARG A 102 18.47 -6.94 21.93
C ARG A 102 19.42 -8.11 21.69
N ASP A 103 19.49 -8.62 20.46
CA ASP A 103 20.35 -9.76 20.11
C ASP A 103 21.84 -9.42 20.26
N MET A 104 22.24 -8.15 20.17
CA MET A 104 23.62 -7.68 20.40
C MET A 104 24.00 -7.51 21.88
N LEU A 105 23.01 -7.54 22.78
CA LEU A 105 23.20 -7.37 24.23
C LEU A 105 23.16 -8.70 25.00
N MET A 106 23.03 -9.83 24.30
CA MET A 106 23.13 -11.19 24.84
C MET A 106 24.37 -11.90 24.31
#